data_AF-A0A969V592-F1
#
_entry.id   AF-A0A969V592-F1
#
_cell.length_a   1.000
_cell.length_b   1.000
_cell.length_c   1.000
_cell.angle_alpha   90.00
_cell.angle_beta   90.00
_cell.angle_gamma   90.00
#
_symmetry.space_group_name_H-M   'P 1'
#
loop_
_entity.id
_entity.type
_entity.pdbx_description
1 polymer ?
#
loop_
_entity_poly.entity_id
_entity_poly.type
_entity_poly.pdbx_seq_one_letter_code
_entity_poly.pdbx_strand_id
1 'polypeptide(L)'
;MFENVEGLLTSNQGQSIYELVCLFLNLGYSIRLEKINFAAYGLPQSRKRVVLIGNRMGIPFDFPQETYSFEAGKHKSLSLFLPHAPTLIHAISGLPDTSKKDEVLAYQVSPTTEYDVIMRHSNFTGLVRHHFSSPSPLDLERYKLLSQGQTMKDLPEEYWHPSFKKRAFRRVKDGTPTEKRGGAPSGIKRLYPNLCAPTITSAVSREFIHPIEDRPLTLREGARLQSFPDKYNFVGNTSSIATQIGNAFPPNVAEISRK
;
A
#
# COMPACT_ATOMS: atom_id res chain seq x y z
N MET A 1 -8.76 4.76 19.88
CA MET A 1 -8.66 3.90 18.67
C MET A 1 -7.23 3.40 18.56
N PHE A 2 -7.06 2.13 18.25
CA PHE A 2 -5.78 1.46 18.03
C PHE A 2 -5.84 0.70 16.70
N GLU A 3 -4.75 0.72 15.92
CA GLU A 3 -4.65 -0.01 14.66
C GLU A 3 -3.34 -0.81 14.61
N ASN A 4 -3.40 -1.99 14.00
CA ASN A 4 -2.21 -2.78 13.70
C ASN A 4 -2.41 -3.70 12.48
N VAL A 5 -1.32 -4.33 12.04
CA VAL A 5 -1.33 -5.37 11.00
C VAL A 5 -2.07 -6.63 11.46
N GLU A 6 -2.56 -7.41 10.49
CA GLU A 6 -3.32 -8.66 10.72
C GLU A 6 -2.57 -9.68 11.60
N GLY A 7 -1.23 -9.68 11.57
CA GLY A 7 -0.39 -10.53 12.41
C GLY A 7 -0.58 -10.33 13.92
N LEU A 8 -1.17 -9.21 14.36
CA LEU A 8 -1.52 -9.00 15.76
C LEU A 8 -2.48 -10.08 16.30
N LEU A 9 -3.43 -10.55 15.48
CA LEU A 9 -4.44 -11.52 15.91
C LEU A 9 -3.84 -12.90 16.19
N THR A 10 -2.71 -13.22 15.58
CA THR A 10 -2.05 -14.52 15.68
C THR A 10 -0.74 -14.47 16.47
N SER A 11 -0.26 -13.28 16.81
CA SER A 11 0.92 -13.08 17.64
C SER A 11 0.76 -13.80 18.98
N ASN A 12 1.79 -14.54 19.40
CA ASN A 12 1.76 -15.40 20.59
C ASN A 12 0.50 -16.27 20.67
N GLN A 13 0.09 -16.86 19.55
CA GLN A 13 -1.11 -17.69 19.43
C GLN A 13 -2.41 -16.96 19.83
N GLY A 14 -2.43 -15.62 19.68
CA GLY A 14 -3.58 -14.78 20.05
C GLY A 14 -3.56 -14.30 21.50
N GLN A 15 -2.61 -14.75 22.33
CA GLN A 15 -2.55 -14.39 23.74
C GLN A 15 -2.37 -12.87 23.95
N SER A 16 -1.54 -12.23 23.13
CA SER A 16 -1.27 -10.79 23.28
C SER A 16 -2.50 -9.92 23.05
N ILE A 17 -3.35 -10.26 22.08
CA ILE A 17 -4.57 -9.49 21.83
C ILE A 17 -5.63 -9.79 22.89
N TYR A 18 -5.70 -11.04 23.37
CA TYR A 18 -6.58 -11.43 24.47
C TYR A 18 -6.27 -10.63 25.75
N GLU A 19 -5.01 -10.61 26.17
CA GLU A 19 -4.56 -9.86 27.36
C GLU A 19 -4.86 -8.37 27.24
N LEU A 20 -4.58 -7.78 26.08
CA LEU A 20 -4.88 -6.36 25.81
C LEU A 20 -6.38 -6.07 25.97
N VAL A 21 -7.25 -6.90 25.39
CA VAL A 21 -8.71 -6.73 25.49
C VAL A 21 -9.16 -6.88 26.94
N CYS A 22 -8.71 -7.92 27.66
CA CYS A 22 -9.06 -8.13 29.07
C CYS A 22 -8.66 -6.95 29.95
N LEU A 23 -7.47 -6.36 29.75
CA LEU A 23 -7.04 -5.17 30.48
C LEU A 23 -8.01 -3.99 30.28
N PHE A 24 -8.43 -3.73 29.04
CA PHE A 24 -9.38 -2.65 28.76
C PHE A 24 -10.77 -2.92 29.35
N LEU A 25 -11.26 -4.16 29.27
CA LEU A 25 -12.54 -4.54 29.88
C LEU A 25 -12.51 -4.33 31.40
N ASN A 26 -11.41 -4.72 32.07
CA ASN A 26 -11.23 -4.51 33.51
C ASN A 26 -11.14 -3.03 33.89
N LEU A 27 -10.64 -2.18 32.99
CA LEU A 27 -10.65 -0.72 33.14
C LEU A 27 -12.01 -0.09 32.83
N GLY A 28 -13.04 -0.89 32.53
CA GLY A 28 -14.41 -0.46 32.28
C GLY A 28 -14.68 0.00 30.84
N TYR A 29 -13.82 -0.32 29.88
CA TYR A 29 -14.09 -0.03 28.47
C TYR A 29 -14.96 -1.12 27.85
N SER A 30 -15.86 -0.71 26.96
CA SER A 30 -16.42 -1.58 25.92
C SER A 30 -15.48 -1.58 24.72
N ILE A 31 -15.13 -2.76 24.21
CA ILE A 31 -14.22 -2.94 23.07
C ILE A 31 -14.98 -3.46 21.85
N ARG A 32 -14.62 -2.96 20.68
CA ARG A 32 -14.93 -3.51 19.36
C ARG A 32 -13.63 -3.72 18.60
N LEU A 33 -13.50 -4.85 17.94
CA LEU A 33 -12.30 -5.23 17.20
C LEU A 33 -12.72 -5.85 15.88
N GLU A 34 -12.23 -5.28 14.77
CA GLU A 34 -12.52 -5.80 13.44
C GLU A 34 -11.28 -5.84 12.54
N LYS A 35 -11.29 -6.78 11.60
CA LYS A 35 -10.33 -6.85 10.52
C LYS A 35 -10.95 -6.23 9.27
N ILE A 36 -10.36 -5.13 8.82
CA ILE A 36 -10.90 -4.28 7.78
C ILE A 36 -9.94 -4.25 6.60
N ASN A 37 -10.45 -4.37 5.37
CA ASN A 37 -9.68 -4.04 4.17
C ASN A 37 -10.07 -2.65 3.69
N PHE A 38 -9.11 -1.73 3.72
CA PHE A 38 -9.36 -0.34 3.35
C PHE A 38 -9.73 -0.11 1.88
N ALA A 39 -9.51 -1.09 1.00
CA ALA A 39 -10.06 -1.04 -0.35
C ALA A 39 -11.60 -0.93 -0.37
N ALA A 40 -12.28 -1.55 0.60
CA ALA A 40 -13.74 -1.45 0.76
C ALA A 40 -14.23 -0.06 1.19
N TYR A 41 -13.30 0.87 1.44
CA TYR A 41 -13.53 2.25 1.86
C TYR A 41 -12.89 3.24 0.87
N GLY A 42 -12.72 2.83 -0.39
CA GLY A 42 -12.30 3.70 -1.49
C GLY A 42 -10.79 3.92 -1.59
N LEU A 43 -9.99 3.14 -0.86
CA LEU A 43 -8.53 3.18 -0.98
C LEU A 43 -8.09 2.38 -2.22
N PRO A 44 -7.24 2.92 -3.12
CA PRO A 44 -6.77 2.22 -4.33
C PRO A 44 -5.71 1.14 -4.08
N GLN A 45 -5.70 0.57 -2.87
CA GLN A 45 -4.86 -0.57 -2.52
C GLN A 45 -5.62 -1.51 -1.58
N SER A 46 -5.32 -2.79 -1.68
CA SER A 46 -5.73 -3.78 -0.69
C SER A 46 -4.81 -3.67 0.53
N ARG A 47 -5.33 -3.09 1.61
CA ARG A 47 -4.62 -2.87 2.88
C ARG A 47 -5.49 -3.34 4.02
N LYS A 48 -5.18 -4.55 4.51
CA LYS A 48 -5.86 -5.16 5.67
C LYS A 48 -5.26 -4.65 6.95
N ARG A 49 -6.10 -4.25 7.90
CA ARG A 49 -5.75 -3.81 9.26
C ARG A 49 -6.71 -4.33 10.29
N VAL A 50 -6.20 -4.54 11.49
CA VAL A 50 -6.97 -4.80 12.70
C VAL A 50 -7.19 -3.47 13.37
N VAL A 51 -8.44 -3.07 13.53
CA VAL A 51 -8.81 -1.83 14.20
C VAL A 51 -9.54 -2.18 15.49
N LEU A 52 -9.09 -1.60 16.59
CA LEU A 52 -9.67 -1.75 17.92
C LEU A 52 -10.18 -0.39 18.39
N ILE A 53 -11.46 -0.33 18.71
CA ILE A 53 -12.12 0.85 19.27
C ILE A 53 -12.60 0.50 20.67
N GLY A 54 -12.09 1.23 21.66
CA GLY A 54 -12.51 1.15 23.04
C GLY A 54 -13.21 2.43 23.45
N ASN A 55 -14.37 2.33 24.09
CA ASN A 55 -15.07 3.46 24.69
C ASN A 55 -15.49 3.14 26.13
N ARG A 56 -15.44 4.14 27.02
CA ARG A 56 -15.90 4.04 28.42
C ARG A 56 -17.11 4.95 28.70
N MET A 57 -17.72 5.47 27.64
CA MET A 57 -18.83 6.42 27.73
C MET A 57 -20.20 5.74 27.72
N GLY A 58 -20.25 4.40 27.58
CA GLY A 58 -21.49 3.66 27.41
C GLY A 58 -22.18 3.90 26.06
N ILE A 59 -21.48 4.52 25.11
CA ILE A 59 -21.98 4.79 23.76
C ILE A 59 -21.71 3.54 22.90
N PRO A 60 -22.74 2.89 22.33
CA PRO A 60 -22.52 1.79 21.41
C PRO A 60 -21.77 2.30 20.18
N PHE A 61 -20.87 1.48 19.67
CA PHE A 61 -20.11 1.77 18.47
C PHE A 61 -20.16 0.54 17.56
N ASP A 62 -20.47 0.79 16.29
CA ASP A 62 -20.39 -0.18 15.21
C ASP A 62 -19.44 0.37 14.16
N PHE A 63 -18.66 -0.52 13.54
CA PHE A 63 -17.80 -0.10 12.45
C PHE A 63 -18.65 0.35 11.25
N PRO A 64 -18.19 1.36 10.50
CA PRO A 64 -18.88 1.81 9.30
C PRO A 64 -18.99 0.64 8.31
N GLN A 65 -20.12 0.56 7.61
CA GLN A 65 -20.30 -0.44 6.56
C GLN A 65 -19.35 -0.19 5.39
N GLU A 66 -19.00 -1.24 4.67
CA GLU A 66 -18.23 -1.14 3.44
C GLU A 66 -18.97 -0.25 2.43
N THR A 67 -18.24 0.68 1.80
CA THR A 67 -18.79 1.67 0.86
C THR A 67 -18.38 1.42 -0.58
N TYR A 68 -17.43 0.52 -0.81
CA TYR A 68 -16.92 0.17 -2.14
C TYR A 68 -16.80 -1.34 -2.33
N SER A 69 -17.11 -1.80 -3.54
CA SER A 69 -16.60 -3.07 -4.05
C SER A 69 -15.17 -2.89 -4.55
N PHE A 70 -14.36 -3.95 -4.59
CA PHE A 70 -12.99 -3.87 -5.08
C PHE A 70 -12.45 -5.20 -5.58
N GLU A 71 -11.46 -5.12 -6.47
CA GLU A 71 -10.65 -6.25 -6.92
C GLU A 71 -9.14 -5.94 -6.80
N ALA A 72 -8.40 -6.83 -6.15
CA ALA A 72 -6.98 -6.67 -5.82
C ALA A 72 -6.22 -8.01 -5.94
N GLY A 73 -6.34 -8.64 -7.11
CA GLY A 73 -5.79 -9.97 -7.36
C GLY A 73 -6.56 -11.05 -6.60
N LYS A 74 -5.92 -11.74 -5.66
CA LYS A 74 -6.57 -12.80 -4.86
C LYS A 74 -7.55 -12.27 -3.81
N HIS A 75 -7.52 -10.98 -3.52
CA HIS A 75 -8.43 -10.34 -2.58
C HIS A 75 -9.45 -9.52 -3.35
N LYS A 76 -10.74 -9.77 -3.10
CA LYS A 76 -11.84 -9.03 -3.71
C LYS A 76 -13.07 -9.06 -2.82
N SER A 77 -13.85 -7.99 -2.87
CA SER A 77 -15.21 -7.90 -2.31
C SER A 77 -16.06 -7.29 -3.42
N LEU A 78 -16.87 -8.10 -4.11
CA LEU A 78 -17.66 -7.65 -5.24
C LEU A 78 -19.10 -7.48 -4.81
N SER A 79 -19.70 -6.34 -5.15
CA SER A 79 -21.08 -6.01 -4.86
C SER A 79 -21.70 -5.33 -6.07
N LEU A 80 -22.94 -5.70 -6.40
CA LEU A 80 -23.71 -5.06 -7.46
C LEU A 80 -24.27 -3.69 -7.04
N PHE A 81 -24.26 -3.39 -5.75
CA PHE A 81 -24.88 -2.18 -5.18
C PHE A 81 -23.87 -1.12 -4.73
N LEU A 82 -22.58 -1.47 -4.63
CA LEU A 82 -21.52 -0.55 -4.22
C LEU A 82 -20.66 -0.15 -5.42
N PRO A 83 -20.27 1.13 -5.53
CA PRO A 83 -19.32 1.56 -6.56
C PRO A 83 -17.99 0.82 -6.40
N HIS A 84 -17.22 0.71 -7.49
CA HIS A 84 -15.91 0.09 -7.45
C HIS A 84 -14.87 1.07 -6.90
N ALA A 85 -14.01 0.59 -6.00
CA ALA A 85 -12.89 1.35 -5.47
C ALA A 85 -11.96 1.79 -6.61
N PRO A 86 -11.28 2.95 -6.46
CA PRO A 86 -10.35 3.42 -7.47
C PRO A 86 -9.26 2.37 -7.74
N THR A 87 -8.93 2.14 -9.01
CA THR A 87 -7.87 1.21 -9.40
C THR A 87 -6.51 1.89 -9.31
N LEU A 88 -5.43 1.13 -9.49
CA LEU A 88 -4.08 1.67 -9.58
C LEU A 88 -4.00 2.78 -10.62
N ILE A 89 -4.54 2.56 -11.82
CA ILE A 89 -4.45 3.56 -12.90
C ILE A 89 -5.30 4.80 -12.60
N HIS A 90 -6.48 4.65 -11.97
CA HIS A 90 -7.27 5.81 -11.52
C HIS A 90 -6.50 6.70 -10.54
N ALA A 91 -5.64 6.10 -9.71
CA ALA A 91 -4.86 6.83 -8.71
C ALA A 91 -3.68 7.60 -9.30
N ILE A 92 -3.04 7.09 -10.35
CA ILE A 92 -1.72 7.58 -10.80
C ILE A 92 -1.71 8.25 -12.18
N SER A 93 -2.70 7.99 -13.05
CA SER A 93 -2.68 8.46 -14.45
C SER A 93 -2.68 9.97 -14.64
N GLY A 94 -3.11 10.73 -13.62
CA GLY A 94 -3.10 12.19 -13.66
C GLY A 94 -1.74 12.83 -13.35
N LEU A 95 -0.75 12.05 -12.89
CA LEU A 95 0.58 12.59 -12.60
C LEU A 95 1.33 12.91 -13.91
N PRO A 96 2.16 13.98 -13.92
CA PRO A 96 3.03 14.29 -15.05
C PRO A 96 4.10 13.21 -15.22
N ASP A 97 4.84 13.22 -16.35
CA ASP A 97 5.98 12.32 -16.53
C ASP A 97 7.01 12.41 -15.39
N THR A 98 7.66 11.30 -15.06
CA THR A 98 8.64 11.28 -13.97
C THR A 98 9.86 12.16 -14.27
N SER A 99 10.35 12.81 -13.22
CA SER A 99 11.52 13.71 -13.26
C SER A 99 12.80 13.06 -12.73
N LYS A 100 13.90 13.83 -12.69
CA LYS A 100 15.06 13.47 -11.86
C LYS A 100 14.75 13.71 -10.39
N LYS A 101 15.56 13.09 -9.53
CA LYS A 101 15.40 13.23 -8.09
C LYS A 101 15.41 14.70 -7.67
N ASP A 102 14.49 15.03 -6.75
CA ASP A 102 14.33 16.35 -6.11
C ASP A 102 13.80 17.47 -7.03
N GLU A 103 13.48 17.19 -8.29
CA GLU A 103 12.78 18.12 -9.18
C GLU A 103 11.29 18.26 -8.78
N VAL A 104 10.75 19.45 -9.05
CA VAL A 104 9.35 19.80 -8.80
C VAL A 104 8.68 19.97 -10.15
N LEU A 105 7.57 19.26 -10.35
CA LEU A 105 6.85 19.22 -11.61
C LEU A 105 5.57 20.04 -11.52
N ALA A 106 5.05 20.46 -12.67
CA ALA A 106 3.69 20.96 -12.81
C ALA A 106 2.82 19.87 -13.46
N TYR A 107 1.53 19.85 -13.18
CA TYR A 107 0.61 18.98 -13.93
C TYR A 107 0.57 19.41 -15.40
N GLN A 108 0.62 18.43 -16.30
CA GLN A 108 0.53 18.65 -17.74
C GLN A 108 -0.93 18.61 -18.25
N VAL A 109 -1.81 17.96 -17.50
CA VAL A 109 -3.22 17.75 -17.85
C VAL A 109 -4.15 18.06 -16.69
N SER A 110 -5.38 18.48 -17.01
CA SER A 110 -6.49 18.57 -16.05
C SER A 110 -6.79 17.20 -15.44
N PRO A 111 -7.35 17.15 -14.22
CA PRO A 111 -7.66 15.87 -13.59
C PRO A 111 -8.66 15.06 -14.41
N THR A 112 -8.37 13.77 -14.59
CA THR A 112 -9.12 12.89 -15.51
C THR A 112 -10.08 11.93 -14.80
N THR A 113 -9.94 11.77 -13.49
CA THR A 113 -10.79 10.90 -12.67
C THR A 113 -11.25 11.64 -11.41
N GLU A 114 -12.35 11.18 -10.82
CA GLU A 114 -12.83 11.69 -9.53
C GLU A 114 -11.74 11.58 -8.45
N TYR A 115 -11.02 10.45 -8.41
CA TYR A 115 -9.91 10.28 -7.47
C TYR A 115 -8.80 11.29 -7.69
N ASP A 116 -8.45 11.59 -8.93
CA ASP A 116 -7.44 12.60 -9.27
C ASP A 116 -7.90 14.01 -8.86
N VAL A 117 -9.18 14.35 -9.02
CA VAL A 117 -9.76 15.59 -8.49
C VAL A 117 -9.58 15.66 -6.97
N ILE A 118 -9.89 14.59 -6.25
CA ILE A 118 -9.75 14.51 -4.79
C ILE A 118 -8.28 14.68 -4.37
N MET A 119 -7.35 13.97 -5.02
CA MET A 119 -5.92 14.07 -4.68
C MET A 119 -5.36 15.47 -4.91
N ARG A 120 -5.82 16.17 -5.95
CA ARG A 120 -5.39 17.54 -6.27
C ARG A 120 -6.12 18.61 -5.48
N HIS A 121 -7.13 18.25 -4.69
CA HIS A 121 -7.94 19.21 -3.95
C HIS A 121 -7.10 20.11 -3.02
N SER A 122 -7.33 21.42 -3.13
CA SER A 122 -6.55 22.48 -2.48
C SER A 122 -5.04 22.49 -2.79
N ASN A 123 -4.57 21.84 -3.85
CA ASN A 123 -3.21 22.03 -4.37
C ASN A 123 -3.15 23.27 -5.28
N PHE A 124 -3.30 24.46 -4.71
CA PHE A 124 -3.35 25.72 -5.47
C PHE A 124 -2.05 26.04 -6.24
N THR A 125 -0.93 25.46 -5.82
CA THR A 125 0.36 25.64 -6.50
C THR A 125 0.43 24.90 -7.83
N GLY A 126 -0.38 23.86 -8.02
CA GLY A 126 -0.29 22.97 -9.18
C GLY A 126 1.00 22.16 -9.25
N LEU A 127 1.78 22.13 -8.16
CA LEU A 127 3.09 21.49 -8.12
C LEU A 127 2.99 20.05 -7.61
N VAL A 128 3.86 19.19 -8.15
CA VAL A 128 4.00 17.78 -7.82
C VAL A 128 5.43 17.52 -7.35
N ARG A 129 5.56 16.90 -6.18
CA ARG A 129 6.84 16.56 -5.54
C ARG A 129 6.99 15.06 -5.38
N HIS A 130 8.24 14.59 -5.32
CA HIS A 130 8.61 13.19 -5.12
C HIS A 130 8.13 12.25 -6.25
N HIS A 131 7.93 12.79 -7.44
CA HIS A 131 7.56 12.04 -8.63
C HIS A 131 8.76 11.95 -9.58
N PHE A 132 9.70 11.08 -9.21
CA PHE A 132 10.94 10.86 -9.95
C PHE A 132 11.26 9.38 -10.04
N SER A 133 11.99 9.00 -11.09
CA SER A 133 12.47 7.65 -11.29
C SER A 133 13.80 7.66 -12.03
N SER A 134 14.74 6.81 -11.62
CA SER A 134 16.04 6.65 -12.28
C SER A 134 16.53 5.22 -12.07
N PRO A 135 15.96 4.25 -12.81
CA PRO A 135 16.35 2.85 -12.67
C PRO A 135 17.76 2.61 -13.21
N SER A 136 18.46 1.63 -12.64
CA SER A 136 19.74 1.19 -13.21
C SER A 136 19.51 0.54 -14.59
N PRO A 137 20.52 0.50 -15.48
CA PRO A 137 20.38 -0.17 -16.78
C PRO A 137 19.92 -1.64 -16.64
N LEU A 138 20.43 -2.35 -15.63
CA LEU A 138 20.02 -3.73 -15.36
C LEU A 138 18.57 -3.82 -14.87
N ASP A 139 18.11 -2.89 -14.05
CA ASP A 139 16.72 -2.85 -13.60
C ASP A 139 15.77 -2.50 -14.74
N LEU A 140 16.17 -1.60 -15.64
CA LEU A 140 15.39 -1.28 -16.83
C LEU A 140 15.18 -2.52 -17.72
N GLU A 141 16.22 -3.32 -17.94
CA GLU A 141 16.09 -4.59 -18.67
C GLU A 141 15.18 -5.59 -17.93
N ARG A 142 15.29 -5.68 -16.60
CA ARG A 142 14.36 -6.50 -15.79
C ARG A 142 12.91 -6.05 -15.99
N TYR A 143 12.66 -4.74 -16.02
CA TYR A 143 11.31 -4.21 -16.11
C TYR A 143 10.71 -4.51 -17.48
N LYS A 144 11.43 -4.25 -18.58
CA LYS A 144 11.00 -4.55 -19.96
C LYS A 144 10.55 -6.00 -20.16
N LEU A 145 11.21 -6.94 -19.48
CA LEU A 145 10.92 -8.38 -19.58
C LEU A 145 9.70 -8.82 -18.76
N LEU A 146 9.22 -8.02 -17.81
CA LEU A 146 8.06 -8.36 -16.99
C LEU A 146 6.77 -7.90 -17.65
N SER A 147 5.86 -8.84 -17.87
CA SER A 147 4.45 -8.56 -18.16
C SER A 147 3.67 -8.24 -16.88
N GLN A 148 2.49 -7.63 -17.01
CA GLN A 148 1.64 -7.29 -15.86
C GLN A 148 1.33 -8.53 -15.00
N GLY A 149 1.49 -8.39 -13.69
CA GLY A 149 1.33 -9.45 -12.70
C GLY A 149 2.55 -10.33 -12.47
N GLN A 150 3.52 -10.32 -13.38
CA GLN A 150 4.76 -11.08 -13.24
C GLN A 150 5.67 -10.48 -12.17
N THR A 151 6.55 -11.32 -11.65
CA THR A 151 7.44 -11.07 -10.53
C THR A 151 8.87 -11.47 -10.86
N MET A 152 9.82 -11.18 -9.97
CA MET A 152 11.23 -11.57 -10.11
C MET A 152 11.44 -13.04 -10.55
N LYS A 153 10.61 -13.97 -10.10
CA LYS A 153 10.71 -15.41 -10.44
C LYS A 153 10.43 -15.73 -11.91
N ASP A 154 9.70 -14.84 -12.58
CA ASP A 154 9.22 -15.02 -13.95
C ASP A 154 10.24 -14.48 -14.97
N LEU A 155 11.32 -13.84 -14.51
CA LEU A 155 12.46 -13.46 -15.34
C LEU A 155 13.40 -14.64 -15.61
N PRO A 156 14.20 -14.59 -16.70
CA PRO A 156 15.32 -15.50 -16.88
C PRO A 156 16.32 -15.36 -15.72
N GLU A 157 16.97 -16.47 -15.34
CA GLU A 157 17.82 -16.53 -14.13
C GLU A 157 19.00 -15.55 -14.15
N GLU A 158 19.53 -15.21 -15.32
CA GLU A 158 20.58 -14.21 -15.50
C GLU A 158 20.15 -12.80 -15.06
N TYR A 159 18.85 -12.51 -15.12
CA TYR A 159 18.27 -11.24 -14.68
C TYR A 159 17.83 -11.27 -13.21
N TRP A 160 17.89 -12.41 -12.53
CA TRP A 160 17.52 -12.48 -11.11
C TRP A 160 18.44 -11.62 -10.26
N HIS A 161 17.86 -10.87 -9.33
CA HIS A 161 18.65 -10.15 -8.35
C HIS A 161 19.49 -11.14 -7.51
N PRO A 162 20.77 -10.85 -7.20
CA PRO A 162 21.62 -11.78 -6.46
C PRO A 162 21.03 -12.25 -5.12
N SER A 163 20.31 -11.37 -4.42
CA SER A 163 19.62 -11.75 -3.17
C SER A 163 18.46 -12.72 -3.38
N PHE A 164 17.78 -12.62 -4.54
CA PHE A 164 16.71 -13.52 -4.92
C PHE A 164 17.30 -14.88 -5.29
N LYS A 165 18.34 -14.90 -6.13
CA LYS A 165 19.06 -16.11 -6.53
C LYS A 165 19.56 -16.92 -5.31
N LYS A 166 20.22 -16.26 -4.35
CA LYS A 166 20.69 -16.89 -3.09
C LYS A 166 19.59 -17.58 -2.28
N ARG A 167 18.32 -17.19 -2.45
CA ARG A 167 17.18 -17.73 -1.68
C ARG A 167 16.28 -18.66 -2.48
N ALA A 168 16.15 -18.44 -3.78
CA ALA A 168 15.38 -19.30 -4.68
C ALA A 168 15.85 -20.76 -4.60
N PHE A 169 17.17 -20.97 -4.47
CA PHE A 169 17.79 -22.29 -4.32
C PHE A 169 17.95 -22.75 -2.87
N ARG A 170 17.47 -21.98 -1.89
CA ARG A 170 17.56 -22.33 -0.46
C ARG A 170 16.44 -23.30 -0.06
N ARG A 171 16.18 -24.30 -0.90
CA ARG A 171 15.38 -25.46 -0.48
C ARG A 171 16.20 -26.21 0.57
N VAL A 172 15.53 -26.36 1.70
CA VAL A 172 15.87 -27.07 2.91
C VAL A 172 16.60 -28.39 2.62
N LYS A 173 17.81 -28.58 3.17
CA LYS A 173 18.52 -29.85 3.04
C LYS A 173 17.82 -30.99 3.81
N ASP A 174 17.03 -30.65 4.84
CA ASP A 174 16.46 -31.62 5.80
C ASP A 174 14.94 -31.49 6.01
N GLY A 175 14.19 -30.93 5.04
CA GLY A 175 12.71 -30.90 5.09
C GLY A 175 12.06 -30.00 6.17
N THR A 176 12.82 -29.40 7.08
CA THR A 176 12.33 -28.46 8.11
C THR A 176 12.78 -27.00 7.85
N PRO A 177 11.85 -26.03 7.70
CA PRO A 177 12.22 -24.65 7.40
C PRO A 177 13.15 -24.08 8.48
N THR A 178 14.41 -23.81 8.15
CA THR A 178 15.34 -23.17 9.09
C THR A 178 14.89 -21.73 9.37
N GLU A 179 14.55 -21.48 10.63
CA GLU A 179 13.83 -20.30 11.12
C GLU A 179 14.57 -18.96 10.98
N LYS A 180 15.84 -18.95 10.54
CA LYS A 180 16.53 -17.70 10.17
C LYS A 180 16.08 -17.23 8.79
N ARG A 181 14.83 -16.77 8.72
CA ARG A 181 14.35 -15.88 7.65
C ARG A 181 15.16 -14.59 7.74
N GLY A 182 16.24 -14.49 6.96
CA GLY A 182 16.78 -13.16 6.62
C GLY A 182 15.64 -12.29 6.05
N GLY A 183 15.76 -10.96 6.07
CA GLY A 183 14.72 -10.05 5.57
C GLY A 183 14.25 -10.38 4.15
N ALA A 184 13.04 -10.04 3.72
CA ALA A 184 12.48 -10.47 2.43
C ALA A 184 13.48 -10.31 1.26
N PRO A 185 13.61 -11.31 0.34
CA PRO A 185 14.44 -11.12 -0.85
C PRO A 185 13.97 -9.88 -1.61
N SER A 186 14.88 -9.14 -2.24
CA SER A 186 14.51 -8.11 -3.22
C SER A 186 13.64 -8.76 -4.29
N GLY A 187 12.34 -8.53 -4.18
CA GLY A 187 11.33 -8.99 -5.12
C GLY A 187 10.76 -7.77 -5.81
N ILE A 188 10.56 -7.91 -7.12
CA ILE A 188 9.86 -6.92 -7.94
C ILE A 188 8.57 -7.55 -8.47
N LYS A 189 7.54 -6.74 -8.65
CA LYS A 189 6.28 -7.13 -9.28
C LYS A 189 5.76 -6.03 -10.18
N ARG A 190 5.47 -6.36 -11.45
CA ARG A 190 4.71 -5.45 -12.31
C ARG A 190 3.24 -5.52 -11.96
N LEU A 191 2.64 -4.37 -11.69
CA LEU A 191 1.26 -4.29 -11.24
C LEU A 191 0.27 -4.35 -12.42
N TYR A 192 -0.98 -4.65 -12.10
CA TYR A 192 -2.10 -4.54 -13.05
C TYR A 192 -2.71 -3.13 -12.94
N PRO A 193 -3.00 -2.46 -14.06
CA PRO A 193 -3.56 -1.11 -14.04
C PRO A 193 -5.00 -1.08 -13.51
N ASN A 194 -5.80 -2.11 -13.83
CA ASN A 194 -7.23 -2.16 -13.58
C ASN A 194 -7.60 -2.77 -12.22
N LEU A 195 -6.61 -3.10 -11.39
CA LEU A 195 -6.82 -3.62 -10.04
C LEU A 195 -6.39 -2.59 -9.00
N CYS A 196 -6.94 -2.69 -7.79
CA CYS A 196 -6.33 -2.05 -6.63
C CYS A 196 -4.89 -2.56 -6.45
N ALA A 197 -3.99 -1.67 -6.04
CA ALA A 197 -2.61 -2.03 -5.77
C ALA A 197 -2.51 -3.02 -4.59
N PRO A 198 -1.43 -3.81 -4.50
CA PRO A 198 -1.06 -4.48 -3.25
C PRO A 198 -0.79 -3.46 -2.14
N THR A 199 -0.69 -3.93 -0.89
CA THR A 199 -0.36 -3.06 0.24
C THR A 199 0.96 -2.32 0.00
N ILE A 200 0.91 -1.00 0.01
CA ILE A 200 2.09 -0.13 -0.10
C ILE A 200 2.89 -0.22 1.18
N THR A 201 4.18 -0.54 1.03
CA THR A 201 5.15 -0.62 2.13
C THR A 201 6.23 0.45 2.02
N SER A 202 7.17 0.46 2.97
CA SER A 202 8.36 1.31 2.91
C SER A 202 9.33 0.96 1.77
N ALA A 203 9.05 -0.10 1.02
CA ALA A 203 9.81 -0.52 -0.15
C ALA A 203 9.10 -0.21 -1.48
N VAL A 204 8.05 0.64 -1.48
CA VAL A 204 7.22 0.96 -2.67
C VAL A 204 8.04 1.21 -3.94
N SER A 205 9.11 2.00 -3.85
CA SER A 205 9.96 2.37 -5.00
C SER A 205 11.00 1.32 -5.40
N ARG A 206 10.94 0.14 -4.79
CA ARG A 206 11.84 -1.00 -5.05
C ARG A 206 11.08 -2.29 -5.35
N GLU A 207 9.85 -2.43 -4.83
CA GLU A 207 9.09 -3.68 -4.91
C GLU A 207 8.02 -3.69 -6.01
N PHE A 208 7.50 -2.51 -6.39
CA PHE A 208 6.41 -2.39 -7.36
C PHE A 208 6.87 -1.64 -8.61
N ILE A 209 6.59 -2.23 -9.77
CA ILE A 209 6.84 -1.67 -11.10
C ILE A 209 5.53 -1.11 -11.63
N HIS A 210 5.63 0.08 -12.25
CA HIS A 210 4.52 0.74 -12.92
C HIS A 210 3.83 -0.23 -13.92
N PRO A 211 2.50 -0.22 -14.04
CA PRO A 211 1.78 -1.21 -14.85
C PRO A 211 2.08 -1.12 -16.35
N ILE A 212 2.50 0.06 -16.83
CA ILE A 212 2.71 0.36 -18.25
C ILE A 212 4.16 0.75 -18.53
N GLU A 213 4.79 1.51 -17.65
CA GLU A 213 6.13 2.07 -17.88
C GLU A 213 7.22 1.18 -17.27
N ASP A 214 8.41 1.20 -17.84
CA ASP A 214 9.56 0.40 -17.38
C ASP A 214 10.31 1.10 -16.23
N ARG A 215 9.59 1.37 -15.14
CA ARG A 215 10.11 2.03 -13.94
C ARG A 215 9.41 1.54 -12.67
N PRO A 216 10.05 1.65 -11.49
CA PRO A 216 9.33 1.47 -10.24
C PRO A 216 8.24 2.53 -10.07
N LEU A 217 7.30 2.25 -9.17
CA LEU A 217 6.44 3.31 -8.64
C LEU A 217 7.28 4.36 -7.91
N THR A 218 6.94 5.62 -8.12
CA THR A 218 7.50 6.77 -7.42
C THR A 218 6.92 6.89 -6.00
N LEU A 219 7.57 7.72 -5.18
CA LEU A 219 7.04 8.04 -3.85
C LEU A 219 5.70 8.79 -3.93
N ARG A 220 5.51 9.67 -4.91
CA ARG A 220 4.24 10.36 -5.15
C ARG A 220 3.11 9.40 -5.50
N GLU A 221 3.37 8.41 -6.36
CA GLU A 221 2.40 7.37 -6.69
C GLU A 221 2.06 6.53 -5.44
N GLY A 222 3.06 6.14 -4.65
CA GLY A 222 2.86 5.48 -3.36
C GLY A 222 2.03 6.30 -2.37
N ALA A 223 2.26 7.62 -2.32
CA ALA A 223 1.52 8.55 -1.48
C ALA A 223 0.05 8.65 -1.91
N ARG A 224 -0.23 8.78 -3.23
CA ARG A 224 -1.60 8.74 -3.75
C ARG A 224 -2.27 7.41 -3.50
N LEU A 225 -1.56 6.29 -3.59
CA LEU A 225 -2.11 4.96 -3.26
C LEU A 225 -2.42 4.80 -1.77
N GLN A 226 -1.76 5.58 -0.91
CA GLN A 226 -2.07 5.76 0.51
C GLN A 226 -3.08 6.89 0.77
N SER A 227 -3.70 7.48 -0.27
CA SER A 227 -4.66 8.59 -0.20
C SER A 227 -4.13 9.90 0.40
N PHE A 228 -2.82 10.12 0.37
CA PHE A 228 -2.27 11.43 0.73
C PHE A 228 -2.61 12.46 -0.35
N PRO A 229 -3.23 13.60 0.01
CA PRO A 229 -3.44 14.71 -0.91
C PRO A 229 -2.11 15.19 -1.51
N ASP A 230 -2.15 15.69 -2.74
CA ASP A 230 -0.94 16.11 -3.45
C ASP A 230 -0.25 17.33 -2.83
N LYS A 231 -1.02 18.15 -2.11
CA LYS A 231 -0.49 19.25 -1.28
C LYS A 231 0.33 18.77 -0.08
N TYR A 232 0.24 17.50 0.32
CA TYR A 232 0.97 16.98 1.47
C TYR A 232 2.47 16.93 1.16
N ASN A 233 3.26 17.58 2.01
CA ASN A 233 4.70 17.68 1.88
C ASN A 233 5.39 16.72 2.85
N PHE A 234 6.15 15.77 2.33
CA PHE A 234 6.94 14.84 3.13
C PHE A 234 8.31 15.42 3.43
N VAL A 235 8.85 15.16 4.62
CA VAL A 235 10.13 15.70 5.07
C VAL A 235 11.15 14.59 5.27
N GLY A 236 12.39 14.85 4.86
CA GLY A 236 13.53 13.95 5.03
C GLY A 236 14.02 13.34 3.72
N ASN A 237 14.93 12.38 3.83
CA ASN A 237 15.47 11.69 2.66
C ASN A 237 14.45 10.70 2.07
N THR A 238 14.73 10.22 0.85
CA THR A 238 13.90 9.26 0.10
C THR A 238 13.48 8.04 0.92
N SER A 239 14.38 7.47 1.73
CA SER A 239 14.07 6.28 2.55
C SER A 239 13.15 6.62 3.73
N SER A 240 13.35 7.77 4.36
CA SER A 240 12.45 8.28 5.40
C SER A 240 11.05 8.55 4.85
N ILE A 241 10.96 9.20 3.68
CA ILE A 241 9.67 9.49 3.04
C ILE A 241 8.96 8.19 2.66
N ALA A 242 9.66 7.21 2.07
CA ALA A 242 9.10 5.90 1.78
C ALA A 242 8.55 5.22 3.05
N THR A 243 9.28 5.33 4.16
CA THR A 243 8.85 4.79 5.46
C THR A 243 7.60 5.48 5.99
N GLN A 244 7.54 6.81 5.92
CA GLN A 244 6.35 7.58 6.28
C GLN A 244 5.13 7.14 5.46
N ILE A 245 5.28 7.03 4.14
CA ILE A 245 4.20 6.60 3.24
C ILE A 245 3.77 5.17 3.55
N GLY A 246 4.70 4.22 3.65
CA GLY A 246 4.39 2.80 3.87
C GLY A 246 3.72 2.51 5.21
N ASN A 247 4.15 3.21 6.26
CA ASN A 247 3.66 2.98 7.63
C ASN A 247 2.40 3.77 7.97
N ALA A 248 2.05 4.78 7.17
CA ALA A 248 0.89 5.61 7.44
C ALA A 248 -0.43 4.83 7.51
N PHE A 249 -1.33 5.34 8.35
CA PHE A 249 -2.76 5.08 8.25
C PHE A 249 -3.35 6.00 7.16
N PRO A 250 -4.08 5.48 6.16
CA PRO A 250 -4.53 6.29 5.02
C PRO A 250 -5.46 7.45 5.43
N PRO A 251 -5.22 8.69 4.94
CA PRO A 251 -6.08 9.83 5.27
C PRO A 251 -7.56 9.65 4.94
N ASN A 252 -7.92 9.04 3.80
CA ASN A 252 -9.34 8.84 3.44
C ASN A 252 -10.08 7.94 4.44
N VAL A 253 -9.43 6.89 4.94
CA VAL A 253 -9.99 6.00 5.95
C VAL A 253 -10.09 6.71 7.30
N ALA A 254 -9.10 7.54 7.64
CA ALA A 254 -9.13 8.30 8.88
C ALA A 254 -10.32 9.28 8.92
N GLU A 255 -10.66 9.89 7.79
CA GLU A 255 -11.84 10.75 7.67
C GLU A 255 -13.15 10.00 7.88
N ILE A 256 -13.27 8.78 7.34
CA ILE A 256 -14.46 7.92 7.55
C ILE A 256 -14.61 7.58 9.03
N SER A 257 -13.51 7.30 9.73
CA SER A 257 -13.53 6.96 11.16
C SER A 257 -13.94 8.10 12.11
N ARG A 258 -14.08 9.34 11.62
CA ARG A 258 -14.53 10.51 12.42
C ARG A 258 -16.03 10.73 12.40
N LYS A 259 -16.75 10.11 11.46
CA LYS A 259 -18.21 10.20 11.33
C LYS A 259 -18.86 9.16 12.23
#